data_AF-S6AJM8-F1
#
_entry.id   AF-S6AJM8-F1
#
_cell.length_a   1.000
_cell.length_b   1.000
_cell.length_c   1.000
_cell.angle_alpha   90.00
_cell.angle_beta   90.00
_cell.angle_gamma   90.00
#
_symmetry.space_group_name_H-M   'P 1'
#
loop_
_entity.id
_entity.type
_entity.pdbx_description
1 polymer ?
#
loop_
_entity_poly.entity_id
_entity_poly.type
_entity_poly.pdbx_seq_one_letter_code
_entity_poly.pdbx_strand_id
1 'polypeptide(L)'
;MLGNHDLHLLAVAYGFVKPHRKDTIEQVLAAPDRAELCDWLRHQRLFYAEGDYALVHAGLLPQWSVKKAAALAHEVEQELRSKHYLDFFERMYGNEPRSWSKDLRGMARLRMITNAMTRLRFCTPEGVMEFDHKGPPEIFPAGHLPWYEAPNRKSADSTLIFGHWSALGLQVRSNLMALDTGCLWGGDLTAVRLEDRQIYQISCKALTSSTHWQ
;
A
#
# COMPACT_ATOMS: atom_id res chain seq x y z
N MET A 1 -0.78 6.42 6.67
CA MET A 1 -0.28 5.03 6.52
C MET A 1 0.81 5.04 5.48
N LEU A 2 1.89 4.31 5.66
CA LEU A 2 2.97 4.20 4.67
C LEU A 2 2.51 3.43 3.43
N GLY A 3 2.74 4.02 2.26
CA GLY A 3 2.54 3.42 0.95
C GLY A 3 3.84 3.14 0.21
N ASN A 4 3.71 2.58 -1.00
CA ASN A 4 4.87 2.22 -1.83
C ASN A 4 5.69 3.44 -2.26
N HIS A 5 5.05 4.59 -2.53
CA HIS A 5 5.74 5.83 -2.90
C HIS A 5 6.44 6.50 -1.71
N ASP A 6 5.90 6.36 -0.50
CA ASP A 6 6.56 6.85 0.73
C ASP A 6 7.87 6.08 0.98
N LEU A 7 7.81 4.74 0.88
CA LEU A 7 9.00 3.90 1.02
C LEU A 7 10.00 4.13 -0.12
N HIS A 8 9.52 4.42 -1.34
CA HIS A 8 10.39 4.78 -2.45
C HIS A 8 11.10 6.11 -2.20
N LEU A 9 10.39 7.15 -1.74
CA LEU A 9 10.97 8.43 -1.34
C LEU A 9 12.08 8.23 -0.30
N LEU A 10 11.84 7.42 0.74
CA LEU A 10 12.84 7.13 1.77
C LEU A 10 14.05 6.40 1.20
N ALA A 11 13.85 5.38 0.35
CA ALA A 11 14.94 4.66 -0.28
C ALA A 11 15.82 5.56 -1.16
N VAL A 12 15.22 6.55 -1.84
CA VAL A 12 15.95 7.55 -2.62
C VAL A 12 16.68 8.54 -1.71
N ALA A 13 16.01 9.06 -0.68
CA ALA A 13 16.58 10.01 0.27
C ALA A 13 17.80 9.44 1.03
N TYR A 14 17.80 8.14 1.32
CA TYR A 14 18.90 7.43 1.96
C TYR A 14 19.95 6.87 0.97
N GLY A 15 19.76 7.09 -0.34
CA GLY A 15 20.77 6.79 -1.36
C GLY A 15 20.81 5.35 -1.86
N PHE A 16 19.81 4.51 -1.55
CA PHE A 16 19.75 3.12 -2.01
C PHE A 16 19.20 2.97 -3.43
N VAL A 17 18.38 3.92 -3.86
CA VAL A 17 17.77 3.93 -5.19
C VAL A 17 17.96 5.30 -5.83
N LYS A 18 18.26 5.30 -7.12
CA LYS A 18 18.32 6.54 -7.89
C LYS A 18 16.90 7.01 -8.20
N PRO A 19 16.59 8.32 -8.14
CA PRO A 19 15.32 8.84 -8.60
C PRO A 19 15.06 8.42 -10.05
N HIS A 20 13.82 8.02 -10.35
CA HIS A 20 13.35 7.84 -11.70
C HIS A 20 13.00 9.19 -12.34
N ARG A 21 13.11 9.29 -13.67
CA ARG A 21 12.81 10.52 -14.42
C ARG A 21 11.37 11.04 -14.21
N LYS A 22 10.44 10.16 -13.83
CA LYS A 22 9.02 10.50 -13.62
C LYS A 22 8.67 10.80 -12.16
N ASP A 23 9.63 10.70 -11.23
CA ASP A 23 9.33 10.98 -9.84
C ASP A 23 9.12 12.48 -9.62
N THR A 24 8.18 12.82 -8.74
CA THR A 24 7.85 14.19 -8.35
C THR A 24 8.32 14.53 -6.93
N ILE A 25 9.32 13.79 -6.44
CA ILE A 25 9.81 13.86 -5.05
C ILE A 25 10.92 14.89 -4.83
N GLU A 26 11.39 15.57 -5.88
CA GLU A 26 12.55 16.47 -5.82
C GLU A 26 12.39 17.59 -4.78
N GLN A 27 11.19 18.16 -4.65
CA GLN A 27 10.94 19.22 -3.67
C GLN A 27 11.18 18.73 -2.23
N VAL A 28 10.83 17.48 -1.92
CA VAL A 28 11.09 16.88 -0.61
C VAL A 28 12.58 16.59 -0.44
N LEU A 29 13.25 16.12 -1.50
CA LEU A 29 14.69 15.80 -1.47
C LEU A 29 15.59 17.04 -1.40
N ALA A 30 15.10 18.19 -1.85
CA ALA A 30 15.79 19.48 -1.79
C ALA A 30 15.41 20.32 -0.56
N ALA A 31 14.41 19.88 0.22
CA ALA A 31 13.92 20.62 1.37
C ALA A 31 15.02 20.78 2.45
N PRO A 32 15.20 21.97 3.05
CA PRO A 32 16.19 22.18 4.12
C PRO A 32 15.99 21.26 5.33
N ASP A 33 14.75 20.87 5.60
CA ASP A 33 14.30 20.00 6.68
C ASP A 33 14.10 18.53 6.24
N ARG A 34 14.59 18.14 5.06
CA ARG A 34 14.46 16.77 4.51
C ARG A 34 14.76 15.67 5.53
N ALA A 35 15.83 15.85 6.31
CA ALA A 35 16.24 14.85 7.30
C ALA A 35 15.15 14.61 8.36
N GLU A 36 14.53 15.69 8.85
CA GLU A 36 13.42 15.63 9.80
C GLU A 36 12.17 15.01 9.15
N LEU A 37 11.82 15.42 7.93
CA LEU A 37 10.67 14.89 7.20
C LEU A 37 10.80 13.38 6.94
N CYS A 38 11.98 12.93 6.49
CA CYS A 38 12.25 11.51 6.26
C CYS A 38 12.28 10.71 7.57
N ASP A 39 12.83 11.29 8.64
CA ASP A 39 12.80 10.66 9.95
C ASP A 39 11.36 10.51 10.47
N TRP A 40 10.55 11.56 10.41
CA TRP A 40 9.13 11.48 10.78
C TRP A 40 8.39 10.45 9.93
N LEU A 41 8.63 10.42 8.61
CA LEU A 41 7.94 9.54 7.68
C LEU A 41 8.24 8.06 7.97
N ARG A 42 9.51 7.67 8.20
CA ARG A 42 9.86 6.28 8.51
C ARG A 42 9.23 5.78 9.83
N HIS A 43 8.81 6.67 10.73
CA HIS A 43 8.13 6.30 11.98
C HIS A 43 6.62 6.07 11.82
N GLN A 44 6.03 6.39 10.66
CA GLN A 44 4.60 6.22 10.42
C GLN A 44 4.18 4.75 10.37
N ARG A 45 2.88 4.50 10.53
CA ARG A 45 2.30 3.15 10.58
C ARG A 45 2.15 2.54 9.18
N LEU A 46 2.33 1.23 9.08
CA LEU A 46 2.05 0.44 7.88
C LEU A 46 0.64 -0.18 7.92
N PHE A 47 0.12 -0.46 9.12
CA PHE A 47 -1.26 -0.90 9.35
C PHE A 47 -1.90 -0.22 10.56
N TYR A 48 -3.20 0.08 10.49
CA TYR A 48 -3.97 0.61 11.62
C TYR A 48 -5.32 -0.10 11.71
N ALA A 49 -5.77 -0.40 12.92
CA ALA A 49 -7.10 -0.97 13.13
C ALA A 49 -7.70 -0.43 14.42
N GLU A 50 -8.99 -0.10 14.37
CA GLU A 50 -9.78 0.40 15.49
C GLU A 50 -11.24 0.03 15.27
N GLY A 51 -11.88 -0.59 16.28
CA GLY A 51 -13.23 -1.12 16.16
C GLY A 51 -13.35 -2.09 14.98
N ASP A 52 -14.32 -1.83 14.11
CA ASP A 52 -14.60 -2.65 12.93
C ASP A 52 -13.76 -2.26 11.71
N TYR A 53 -12.94 -1.21 11.80
CA TYR A 53 -12.19 -0.67 10.66
C TYR A 53 -10.72 -1.09 10.70
N ALA A 54 -10.16 -1.37 9.52
CA ALA A 54 -8.73 -1.54 9.34
C ALA A 54 -8.22 -0.83 8.09
N LEU A 55 -7.16 -0.04 8.25
CA LEU A 55 -6.56 0.79 7.22
C LEU A 55 -5.21 0.19 6.80
N VAL A 56 -5.03 0.05 5.49
CA VAL A 56 -3.80 -0.41 4.85
C VAL A 56 -3.64 0.30 3.51
N HIS A 57 -2.42 0.58 3.05
CA HIS A 57 -2.24 1.31 1.79
C HIS A 57 -2.77 0.53 0.58
N ALA A 58 -2.46 -0.77 0.47
CA ALA A 58 -2.85 -1.62 -0.66
C ALA A 58 -3.81 -2.76 -0.27
N GLY A 59 -3.35 -3.77 0.48
CA GLY A 59 -4.21 -4.90 0.82
C GLY A 59 -3.62 -5.89 1.81
N LEU A 60 -4.40 -6.93 2.12
CA LEU A 60 -4.00 -8.03 3.00
C LEU A 60 -4.14 -9.36 2.27
N LEU A 61 -3.22 -10.29 2.52
CA LEU A 61 -3.35 -11.66 2.01
C LEU A 61 -4.48 -12.43 2.72
N PRO A 62 -5.16 -13.37 2.06
CA PRO A 62 -6.32 -14.08 2.62
C PRO A 62 -6.02 -14.82 3.93
N GLN A 63 -4.77 -15.21 4.17
CA GLN A 63 -4.32 -15.89 5.38
C GLN A 63 -4.15 -14.96 6.60
N TRP A 64 -4.35 -13.65 6.44
CA TRP A 64 -4.11 -12.65 7.48
C TRP A 64 -5.42 -12.14 8.05
N SER A 65 -5.68 -12.45 9.33
CA SER A 65 -6.68 -11.73 10.10
C SER A 65 -6.19 -10.32 10.40
N VAL A 66 -7.08 -9.40 10.77
CA VAL A 66 -6.71 -8.04 11.17
C VAL A 66 -5.67 -8.04 12.30
N LYS A 67 -5.85 -8.88 13.32
CA LYS A 67 -4.86 -9.04 14.41
C LYS A 67 -3.49 -9.49 13.90
N LYS A 68 -3.46 -10.44 12.96
CA LYS A 68 -2.21 -10.91 12.37
C LYS A 68 -1.58 -9.84 11.48
N ALA A 69 -2.36 -9.13 10.68
CA ALA A 69 -1.90 -8.01 9.87
C ALA A 69 -1.26 -6.92 10.75
N ALA A 70 -1.89 -6.55 11.86
CA ALA A 70 -1.31 -5.60 12.81
C ALA A 70 0.04 -6.07 13.37
N ALA A 71 0.16 -7.35 13.76
CA ALA A 71 1.42 -7.91 14.23
C ALA A 71 2.50 -7.91 13.14
N LEU A 72 2.16 -8.29 11.91
CA LEU A 72 3.08 -8.29 10.78
C LEU A 72 3.56 -6.88 10.41
N ALA A 73 2.64 -5.93 10.37
CA ALA A 73 2.96 -4.52 10.13
C ALA A 73 3.93 -4.00 11.19
N HIS A 74 3.71 -4.36 12.46
CA HIS A 74 4.60 -3.98 13.54
C HIS A 74 6.03 -4.50 13.35
N GLU A 75 6.23 -5.68 12.77
CA GLU A 75 7.58 -6.18 12.45
C GLU A 75 8.33 -5.25 11.49
N VAL A 76 7.65 -4.79 10.42
CA VAL A 76 8.24 -3.85 9.45
C VAL A 76 8.44 -2.47 10.06
N GLU A 77 7.45 -1.98 10.82
CA GLU A 77 7.55 -0.69 11.52
C GLU A 77 8.71 -0.67 12.53
N GLN A 78 8.95 -1.76 13.26
CA GLN A 78 10.09 -1.85 14.19
C GLN A 78 11.42 -1.75 13.44
N GLU A 79 11.55 -2.41 12.30
CA GLU A 79 12.75 -2.32 11.47
C GLU A 79 12.97 -0.88 10.97
N LEU A 80 11.91 -0.25 10.44
CA LEU A 80 11.93 1.13 9.95
C LEU A 80 12.26 2.15 11.05
N ARG A 81 11.86 1.90 12.29
CA ARG A 81 12.13 2.76 13.46
C ARG A 81 13.49 2.47 14.10
N SER A 82 14.05 1.29 13.89
CA SER A 82 15.31 0.86 14.48
C SER A 82 16.51 1.64 13.94
N LYS A 83 17.70 1.34 14.47
CA LYS A 83 18.99 1.79 13.92
C LYS A 83 19.41 1.05 12.63
N HIS A 84 18.72 -0.03 12.27
CA HIS A 84 19.02 -0.90 11.13
C HIS A 84 18.13 -0.59 9.90
N TYR A 85 17.33 0.49 9.94
CA TYR A 85 16.43 0.87 8.85
C TYR A 85 17.12 0.96 7.48
N LEU A 86 18.40 1.32 7.43
CA LEU A 86 19.20 1.34 6.21
C LEU A 86 19.33 -0.05 5.56
N ASP A 87 19.53 -1.11 6.35
CA ASP A 87 19.59 -2.50 5.87
C ASP A 87 18.24 -2.94 5.26
N PHE A 88 17.14 -2.43 5.80
CA PHE A 88 15.80 -2.63 5.22
C PHE A 88 15.69 -1.96 3.86
N PHE A 89 16.06 -0.68 3.72
CA PHE A 89 15.94 0.04 2.44
C PHE A 89 16.85 -0.53 1.34
N GLU A 90 18.03 -1.03 1.71
CA GLU A 90 18.92 -1.76 0.79
C GLU A 90 18.21 -2.99 0.17
N ARG A 91 17.36 -3.67 0.95
CA ARG A 91 16.87 -5.02 0.64
C ARG A 91 15.36 -5.15 0.46
N MET A 92 14.61 -4.06 0.64
CA MET A 92 13.14 -4.08 0.52
C MET A 92 12.66 -4.27 -0.92
N TYR A 93 13.48 -3.95 -1.92
CA TYR A 93 13.12 -4.13 -3.33
C TYR A 93 13.10 -5.61 -3.71
N GLY A 94 12.20 -5.93 -4.64
CA GLY A 94 12.02 -7.28 -5.17
C GLY A 94 10.57 -7.74 -5.09
N ASN A 95 10.23 -8.68 -5.96
CA ASN A 95 8.89 -9.27 -6.03
C ASN A 95 8.80 -10.61 -5.30
N GLU A 96 9.93 -11.19 -4.88
CA GLU A 96 9.97 -12.45 -4.14
C GLU A 96 10.21 -12.25 -2.63
N PRO A 97 9.58 -13.05 -1.77
CA PRO A 97 8.65 -14.14 -2.10
C PRO A 97 7.24 -13.66 -2.47
N ARG A 98 6.53 -14.42 -3.32
CA ARG A 98 5.12 -14.15 -3.69
C ARG A 98 4.08 -14.85 -2.82
N SER A 99 4.44 -15.93 -2.12
CA SER A 99 3.51 -16.73 -1.30
C SER A 99 3.81 -16.61 0.19
N TRP A 100 2.79 -16.32 1.00
CA TRP A 100 2.94 -16.28 2.44
C TRP A 100 3.26 -17.66 3.02
N SER A 101 4.31 -17.75 3.84
CA SER A 101 4.58 -18.89 4.71
C SER A 101 4.89 -18.42 6.13
N LYS A 102 4.41 -19.18 7.12
CA LYS A 102 4.74 -18.96 8.54
C LYS A 102 6.24 -19.14 8.81
N ASP A 103 6.97 -19.80 7.92
CA ASP A 103 8.39 -20.11 8.06
C ASP A 103 9.30 -19.05 7.41
N LEU A 104 8.72 -18.03 6.75
CA LEU A 104 9.48 -16.87 6.29
C LEU A 104 10.15 -16.17 7.48
N ARG A 105 11.42 -15.80 7.32
CA ARG A 105 12.26 -15.10 8.31
C ARG A 105 13.04 -13.96 7.63
N GLY A 106 13.55 -13.05 8.46
CA GLY A 106 14.42 -11.95 8.04
C GLY A 106 13.84 -11.10 6.90
N MET A 107 14.70 -10.65 5.99
CA MET A 107 14.29 -9.76 4.90
C MET A 107 13.25 -10.34 3.95
N ALA A 108 13.23 -11.66 3.71
CA ALA A 108 12.20 -12.28 2.88
C ALA A 108 10.80 -12.11 3.50
N ARG A 109 10.72 -12.19 4.84
CA ARG A 109 9.48 -11.94 5.59
C ARG A 109 9.09 -10.47 5.57
N LEU A 110 10.03 -9.56 5.83
CA LEU A 110 9.74 -8.13 5.83
C LEU A 110 9.32 -7.64 4.44
N ARG A 111 9.96 -8.16 3.38
CA ARG A 111 9.60 -7.86 1.99
C ARG A 111 8.22 -8.37 1.62
N MET A 112 7.87 -9.60 2.00
CA MET A 112 6.52 -10.17 1.85
C MET A 112 5.45 -9.26 2.47
N ILE A 113 5.67 -8.84 3.73
CA ILE A 113 4.73 -7.98 4.45
C ILE A 113 4.59 -6.64 3.74
N THR A 114 5.73 -6.01 3.41
CA THR A 114 5.79 -4.73 2.72
C THR A 114 5.08 -4.78 1.37
N ASN A 115 5.34 -5.81 0.56
CA ASN A 115 4.74 -5.97 -0.76
C ASN A 115 3.22 -6.13 -0.67
N ALA A 116 2.71 -6.95 0.25
CA ALA A 116 1.27 -7.11 0.42
C ALA A 116 0.61 -5.78 0.83
N MET A 117 1.15 -5.12 1.86
CA MET A 117 0.51 -3.93 2.45
C MET A 117 0.67 -2.68 1.59
N THR A 118 1.65 -2.62 0.69
CA THR A 118 1.93 -1.41 -0.10
C THR A 118 1.75 -1.57 -1.60
N ARG A 119 1.66 -2.80 -2.13
CA ARG A 119 1.67 -3.03 -3.58
C ARG A 119 0.59 -3.97 -4.10
N LEU A 120 -0.13 -4.68 -3.24
CA LEU A 120 -1.09 -5.71 -3.64
C LEU A 120 -2.27 -5.16 -4.45
N ARG A 121 -2.56 -5.83 -5.56
CA ARG A 121 -3.79 -5.62 -6.35
C ARG A 121 -4.48 -6.96 -6.57
N PHE A 122 -3.76 -7.90 -7.17
CA PHE A 122 -4.26 -9.23 -7.47
C PHE A 122 -3.48 -10.30 -6.70
N CYS A 123 -4.17 -11.41 -6.39
CA CYS A 123 -3.54 -12.63 -5.92
C CYS A 123 -4.35 -13.86 -6.39
N THR A 124 -3.77 -15.05 -6.26
CA THR A 124 -4.54 -16.30 -6.38
C THR A 124 -5.47 -16.48 -5.16
N PRO A 125 -6.43 -17.43 -5.16
CA PRO A 125 -7.23 -17.74 -3.97
C PRO A 125 -6.39 -18.11 -2.74
N GLU A 126 -5.22 -18.70 -2.96
CA GLU A 126 -4.22 -19.05 -1.94
C GLU A 126 -3.29 -17.87 -1.60
N GLY A 127 -3.57 -16.66 -2.07
CA GLY A 127 -2.79 -15.47 -1.72
C GLY A 127 -1.40 -15.40 -2.32
N VAL A 128 -1.15 -16.04 -3.47
CA VAL A 128 0.09 -15.83 -4.23
C VAL A 128 -0.02 -14.47 -4.93
N MET A 129 0.86 -13.53 -4.61
CA MET A 129 0.80 -12.16 -5.12
C MET A 129 1.18 -12.04 -6.61
N GLU A 130 0.53 -11.11 -7.29
CA GLU A 130 0.79 -10.73 -8.67
C GLU A 130 1.20 -9.25 -8.73
N PHE A 131 2.26 -8.93 -9.47
CA PHE A 131 2.82 -7.57 -9.55
C PHE A 131 2.93 -7.02 -10.96
N ASP A 132 2.77 -7.85 -11.99
CA ASP A 132 3.00 -7.46 -13.38
C ASP A 132 1.75 -6.74 -13.94
N HIS A 133 0.56 -7.03 -13.41
CA HIS A 133 -0.69 -6.39 -13.81
C HIS A 133 -1.06 -5.21 -12.91
N LYS A 134 -1.27 -4.05 -13.53
CA LYS A 134 -1.65 -2.78 -12.87
C LYS A 134 -2.98 -2.23 -13.36
N GLY A 135 -3.71 -3.03 -14.15
CA GLY A 135 -4.93 -2.65 -14.84
C GLY A 135 -6.18 -2.62 -13.95
N PRO A 136 -7.36 -2.45 -14.57
CA PRO A 136 -8.64 -2.43 -13.88
C PRO A 136 -9.00 -3.82 -13.32
N PRO A 137 -9.88 -3.91 -12.30
CA PRO A 137 -10.16 -5.15 -11.58
C PRO A 137 -10.85 -6.22 -12.42
N GLU A 138 -11.36 -5.91 -13.61
CA GLU A 138 -11.95 -6.86 -14.56
C GLU A 138 -10.92 -7.54 -15.46
N ILE A 139 -9.69 -7.01 -15.51
CA ILE A 139 -8.60 -7.53 -16.35
C ILE A 139 -7.49 -8.06 -15.45
N PHE A 140 -7.54 -9.36 -15.18
CA PHE A 140 -6.56 -10.06 -14.35
C PHE A 140 -6.06 -11.34 -15.02
N PRO A 141 -4.83 -11.79 -14.67
CA PRO A 141 -4.30 -13.05 -15.17
C PRO A 141 -5.17 -14.24 -14.80
N ALA A 142 -5.16 -15.27 -15.64
CA ALA A 142 -5.81 -16.54 -15.33
C ALA A 142 -5.37 -17.06 -13.95
N GLY A 143 -6.32 -17.52 -13.14
CA GLY A 143 -6.08 -18.04 -11.79
C GLY A 143 -5.89 -16.96 -10.71
N HIS A 144 -5.97 -15.68 -11.05
CA HIS A 144 -5.91 -14.57 -10.11
C HIS A 144 -7.27 -13.90 -9.96
N LEU A 145 -7.37 -13.04 -8.96
CA LEU A 145 -8.53 -12.22 -8.67
C LEU A 145 -8.11 -10.97 -7.88
N PRO A 146 -8.92 -9.90 -7.85
CA PRO A 146 -8.69 -8.81 -6.92
C PRO A 146 -8.54 -9.35 -5.51
N TRP A 147 -7.52 -8.90 -4.77
CA TRP A 147 -7.15 -9.52 -3.49
C TRP A 147 -8.31 -9.56 -2.49
N TYR A 148 -9.23 -8.61 -2.58
CA TYR A 148 -10.40 -8.51 -1.71
C TYR A 148 -11.56 -9.43 -2.10
N GLU A 149 -11.48 -10.11 -3.23
CA GLU A 149 -12.44 -11.15 -3.63
C GLU A 149 -11.95 -12.55 -3.22
N ALA A 150 -10.73 -12.67 -2.66
CA ALA A 150 -10.19 -13.97 -2.26
C ALA A 150 -11.15 -14.71 -1.31
N PRO A 151 -11.42 -16.00 -1.54
CA PRO A 151 -12.33 -16.76 -0.68
C PRO A 151 -11.70 -16.94 0.70
N ASN A 152 -12.54 -17.02 1.73
CA ASN A 152 -12.13 -17.30 3.11
C ASN A 152 -11.06 -16.33 3.66
N ARG A 153 -11.04 -15.07 3.20
CA ARG A 153 -10.18 -14.03 3.78
C ARG A 153 -10.44 -13.93 5.27
N LYS A 154 -9.40 -14.11 6.08
CA LYS A 154 -9.48 -14.01 7.54
C LYS A 154 -9.75 -12.61 8.08
N SER A 155 -9.77 -11.61 7.19
CA SER A 155 -10.08 -10.21 7.49
C SER A 155 -11.49 -9.80 7.06
N ALA A 156 -12.32 -10.73 6.56
CA ALA A 156 -13.63 -10.42 5.96
C ALA A 156 -14.66 -9.82 6.95
N ASP A 157 -14.48 -10.04 8.26
CA ASP A 157 -15.36 -9.52 9.32
C ASP A 157 -15.12 -8.04 9.65
N SER A 158 -14.05 -7.44 9.11
CA SER A 158 -13.74 -6.02 9.30
C SER A 158 -13.96 -5.24 8.01
N THR A 159 -14.26 -3.95 8.14
CA THR A 159 -14.27 -3.01 7.00
C THR A 159 -12.85 -2.60 6.65
N LEU A 160 -12.33 -3.13 5.55
CA LEU A 160 -10.99 -2.79 5.06
C LEU A 160 -11.03 -1.49 4.26
N ILE A 161 -10.22 -0.51 4.66
CA ILE A 161 -10.06 0.78 3.98
C ILE A 161 -8.68 0.82 3.34
N PHE A 162 -8.62 1.07 2.03
CA PHE A 162 -7.36 1.07 1.28
C PHE A 162 -7.34 2.04 0.11
N GLY A 163 -6.15 2.25 -0.44
CA GLY A 163 -5.89 3.08 -1.62
C GLY A 163 -5.09 2.32 -2.66
N HIS A 164 -4.00 2.92 -3.17
CA HIS A 164 -3.00 2.35 -4.09
C HIS A 164 -3.47 1.96 -5.50
N TRP A 165 -4.70 1.50 -5.63
CA TRP A 165 -5.23 0.94 -6.85
C TRP A 165 -6.26 1.86 -7.49
N SER A 166 -5.82 3.01 -7.99
CA SER A 166 -6.75 3.98 -8.59
C SER A 166 -7.49 3.51 -9.83
N ALA A 167 -7.02 2.47 -10.53
CA ALA A 167 -7.76 1.82 -11.61
C ALA A 167 -9.03 1.08 -11.11
N LEU A 168 -9.14 0.77 -9.81
CA LEU A 168 -10.36 0.25 -9.19
C LEU A 168 -11.43 1.33 -8.98
N GLY A 169 -10.99 2.58 -8.79
CA GLY A 169 -11.86 3.69 -8.42
C GLY A 169 -12.49 3.54 -7.03
N LEU A 170 -13.48 4.38 -6.75
CA LEU A 170 -14.18 4.40 -5.47
C LEU A 170 -15.01 3.12 -5.29
N GLN A 171 -14.80 2.43 -4.17
CA GLN A 171 -15.67 1.34 -3.73
C GLN A 171 -16.13 1.66 -2.31
N VAL A 172 -17.44 1.54 -2.04
CA VAL A 172 -18.00 1.63 -0.69
C VAL A 172 -18.97 0.47 -0.49
N ARG A 173 -18.49 -0.60 0.14
CA ARG A 173 -19.22 -1.83 0.45
C ARG A 173 -19.28 -2.02 1.97
N SER A 174 -20.13 -2.93 2.44
CA SER A 174 -20.26 -3.21 3.88
C SER A 174 -18.93 -3.51 4.57
N ASN A 175 -18.03 -4.27 3.93
CA ASN A 175 -16.73 -4.68 4.48
C ASN A 175 -15.50 -4.18 3.69
N LEU A 176 -15.66 -3.20 2.80
CA LEU A 176 -14.56 -2.70 1.97
C LEU A 176 -14.79 -1.24 1.56
N MET A 177 -13.77 -0.40 1.68
CA MET A 177 -13.74 0.96 1.15
C MET A 177 -12.43 1.22 0.40
N ALA A 178 -12.51 1.42 -0.92
CA ALA A 178 -11.36 1.81 -1.76
C ALA A 178 -11.43 3.31 -2.02
N LEU A 179 -10.45 4.07 -1.54
CA LEU A 179 -10.47 5.53 -1.54
C LEU A 179 -9.57 6.17 -2.61
N ASP A 180 -8.70 5.38 -3.24
CA ASP A 180 -7.84 5.89 -4.31
C ASP A 180 -8.66 6.09 -5.60
N THR A 181 -9.13 7.32 -5.80
CA THR A 181 -9.86 7.76 -6.98
C THR A 181 -8.96 8.46 -8.00
N GLY A 182 -7.64 8.33 -7.86
CA GLY A 182 -6.70 8.77 -8.87
C GLY A 182 -6.59 10.29 -9.03
N CYS A 183 -6.58 11.06 -7.93
CA CYS A 183 -6.39 12.52 -7.97
C CYS A 183 -5.18 12.93 -8.83
N LEU A 184 -4.04 12.23 -8.71
CA LEU A 184 -2.84 12.49 -9.52
C LEU A 184 -3.08 12.31 -11.04
N TRP A 185 -4.09 11.54 -11.42
CA TRP A 185 -4.46 11.22 -12.81
C TRP A 185 -5.65 12.05 -13.32
N GLY A 186 -5.99 13.13 -12.63
CA GLY A 186 -7.12 14.00 -12.95
C GLY A 186 -8.46 13.46 -12.47
N GLY A 187 -8.46 12.45 -11.59
CA GLY A 187 -9.63 12.01 -10.84
C GLY A 187 -9.93 12.95 -9.67
N ASP A 188 -10.41 12.37 -8.57
CA ASP A 188 -10.77 13.12 -7.36
C ASP A 188 -9.86 12.76 -6.19
N LEU A 189 -9.73 13.67 -5.23
CA LEU A 189 -9.29 13.35 -3.88
C LEU A 189 -10.53 12.99 -3.05
N THR A 190 -10.56 11.78 -2.49
CA THR A 190 -11.74 11.24 -1.80
C THR A 190 -11.49 11.08 -0.30
N ALA A 191 -12.48 11.47 0.50
CA ALA A 191 -12.58 11.17 1.92
C ALA A 191 -13.94 10.52 2.23
N VAL A 192 -13.97 9.69 3.27
CA VAL A 192 -15.21 9.07 3.78
C VAL A 192 -15.30 9.33 5.27
N ARG A 193 -16.46 9.84 5.73
CA ARG A 193 -16.81 9.93 7.15
C ARG A 193 -17.28 8.56 7.62
N LEU A 194 -16.65 7.99 8.65
CA LEU A 194 -16.85 6.58 8.99
C LEU A 194 -18.23 6.28 9.57
N GLU A 195 -18.79 7.22 10.32
CA GLU A 195 -20.03 7.10 11.09
C GLU A 195 -21.25 6.83 10.21
N ASP A 196 -21.31 7.46 9.04
CA ASP A 196 -22.44 7.37 8.12
C ASP A 196 -22.01 7.03 6.68
N ARG A 197 -20.72 6.78 6.47
CA ARG A 197 -20.10 6.49 5.17
C ARG A 197 -20.34 7.59 4.13
N GLN A 198 -20.55 8.83 4.58
CA GLN A 198 -20.70 9.97 3.68
C GLN A 198 -19.39 10.23 2.94
N ILE A 199 -19.49 10.31 1.61
CA ILE A 199 -18.37 10.56 0.70
C ILE A 199 -18.20 12.05 0.46
N TYR A 200 -16.95 12.52 0.50
CA TYR A 200 -16.54 13.86 0.11
C TYR A 200 -15.47 13.75 -0.99
N GLN A 201 -15.64 14.48 -2.09
CA GLN A 201 -14.71 14.45 -3.21
C GLN A 201 -14.37 15.87 -3.69
N ILE A 202 -13.10 16.10 -3.97
CA ILE A 202 -12.62 17.32 -4.60
C ILE A 202 -11.94 16.94 -5.92
N SER A 203 -12.40 17.54 -7.02
CA SER A 203 -11.87 17.28 -8.36
C SER A 203 -10.46 17.81 -8.54
N CYS A 204 -9.57 16.97 -9.07
CA CYS A 204 -8.19 17.29 -9.39
C CYS A 204 -7.98 17.54 -10.90
N LYS A 205 -9.04 17.56 -11.72
CA LYS A 205 -8.96 17.74 -13.19
C LYS A 205 -8.16 18.97 -13.63
N ALA A 206 -8.21 20.05 -12.86
CA ALA A 206 -7.49 21.29 -13.18
C ALA A 206 -5.98 21.23 -12.83
N LEU A 207 -5.53 20.20 -12.12
CA LEU A 207 -4.15 20.07 -11.60
C LEU A 207 -3.26 19.18 -12.47
N THR A 208 -3.80 18.51 -13.50
CA THR A 208 -3.08 17.48 -14.25
C THR A 208 -3.09 17.74 -15.75
N SER A 209 -1.92 17.82 -16.37
CA SER A 209 -1.75 17.88 -17.84
C SER A 209 -1.66 16.50 -18.51
N SER A 210 -1.70 15.41 -17.73
CA SER A 210 -1.49 14.04 -18.20
C SER A 210 -2.74 13.19 -18.01
N THR A 211 -3.41 12.88 -19.13
CA THR A 211 -4.47 11.88 -19.19
C THR A 211 -3.88 10.49 -19.49
N HIS A 212 -4.26 9.52 -18.66
CA HIS A 212 -4.41 8.08 -18.91
C HIS A 212 -3.37 7.07 -18.43
N TRP A 213 -3.95 6.01 -17.86
CA TRP A 213 -3.47 4.65 -17.62
C TRP A 213 -2.97 3.95 -18.90
N GLN A 214 -1.72 4.21 -19.29
CA GLN A 214 -0.98 3.36 -20.23
C GLN A 214 0.12 2.60 -19.51
#